data_AF-A7SN74-F1
#
_entry.id   AF-A7SN74-F1
#
_cell.length_a   1.000
_cell.length_b   1.000
_cell.length_c   1.000
_cell.angle_alpha   90.00
_cell.angle_beta   90.00
_cell.angle_gamma   90.00
#
_symmetry.space_group_name_H-M   'P 1'
#
loop_
_entity.id
_entity.type
_entity.pdbx_description
1 polymer ?
#
loop_
_entity_poly.entity_id
_entity_poly.type
_entity_poly.pdbx_seq_one_letter_code
_entity_poly.pdbx_strand_id
1 'polypeptide(L)'
;MDFSEAVLLKDDSFYARFSDGRVLQLSPCSSTYLFTRPSCHPASVQQYTRFAVSEFRKSVVAAVTFRNQFAERPYVCKELLDDAKSLVNYDDASTCAWPVTIIPDFVAKEINGSVKVHSLDRKAQLLLAPHRQSFTVGFLAQIS
;
A
#
# COMPACT_ATOMS: atom_id res chain seq x y z
N MET A 1 8.28 -6.68 -0.95
CA MET A 1 8.13 -5.99 0.35
C MET A 1 8.86 -6.87 1.33
N ASP A 2 9.94 -6.38 1.92
CA ASP A 2 10.88 -7.22 2.67
C ASP A 2 10.70 -6.99 4.18
N PHE A 3 9.50 -7.27 4.66
CA PHE A 3 9.23 -7.36 6.08
C PHE A 3 9.52 -8.80 6.53
N SER A 4 10.32 -8.96 7.58
CA SER A 4 10.41 -10.24 8.32
C SER A 4 9.22 -10.41 9.28
N GLU A 5 8.65 -9.30 9.74
CA GLU A 5 7.48 -9.25 10.61
C GLU A 5 6.70 -7.96 10.34
N ALA A 6 5.37 -8.05 10.28
CA ALA A 6 4.47 -6.90 10.12
C ALA A 6 3.22 -7.12 10.97
N VAL A 7 2.93 -6.21 11.89
CA VAL A 7 1.85 -6.33 12.87
C VAL A 7 1.08 -5.02 12.93
N LEU A 8 -0.22 -5.07 12.65
CA LEU A 8 -1.16 -4.00 12.95
C LEU A 8 -1.72 -4.23 14.36
N LEU A 9 -1.51 -3.28 15.25
CA LEU A 9 -1.97 -3.34 16.63
C LEU A 9 -3.42 -2.87 16.75
N LYS A 10 -4.06 -3.20 17.87
CA LYS A 10 -5.47 -2.88 18.14
C LYS A 10 -5.75 -1.37 18.14
N ASP A 11 -4.76 -0.56 18.47
CA ASP A 11 -4.84 0.90 18.47
C ASP A 11 -4.49 1.53 17.11
N ASP A 12 -4.51 0.76 16.02
CA ASP A 12 -4.13 1.17 14.66
C ASP A 12 -2.66 1.56 14.47
N SER A 13 -1.83 1.44 15.52
CA SER A 13 -0.40 1.58 15.39
C SER A 13 0.18 0.38 14.63
N PHE A 14 1.24 0.61 13.87
CA PHE A 14 1.82 -0.42 13.02
C PHE A 14 3.27 -0.66 13.38
N TYR A 15 3.64 -1.93 13.49
CA TYR A 15 5.01 -2.38 13.72
C TYR A 15 5.49 -3.18 12.52
N ALA A 16 6.68 -2.86 12.03
CA ALA A 16 7.38 -3.66 11.04
C ALA A 16 8.84 -3.88 11.42
N ARG A 17 9.30 -5.11 11.19
CA ARG A 17 10.70 -5.48 11.19
C ARG A 17 11.12 -5.80 9.77
N PHE A 18 12.17 -5.17 9.30
CA PHE A 18 12.75 -5.44 7.99
C PHE A 18 13.67 -6.67 8.05
N SER A 19 13.93 -7.28 6.91
CA SER A 19 14.83 -8.44 6.81
C SER A 19 16.26 -8.15 7.26
N ASP A 20 16.68 -6.88 7.23
CA ASP A 20 17.98 -6.42 7.72
C ASP A 20 18.00 -6.08 9.23
N GLY A 21 16.92 -6.41 9.95
CA GLY A 21 16.81 -6.20 11.39
C GLY A 21 16.43 -4.76 11.79
N ARG A 22 16.27 -3.83 10.85
CA ARG A 22 15.74 -2.49 11.15
C ARG A 22 14.28 -2.59 11.57
N VAL A 23 13.85 -1.71 12.45
CA VAL A 23 12.48 -1.68 12.98
C VAL A 23 11.85 -0.33 12.68
N LEU A 24 10.59 -0.34 12.28
CA LEU A 24 9.79 0.86 12.06
C LEU A 24 8.44 0.70 12.77
N GLN A 25 8.09 1.71 13.56
CA GLN A 25 6.78 1.84 14.18
C GLN A 25 6.07 3.08 13.63
N LEU A 26 4.78 2.96 13.29
CA LEU A 26 3.91 4.08 12.96
C LEU A 26 2.96 4.33 14.13
N SER A 27 2.68 5.61 14.40
CA SER A 27 1.60 5.98 15.31
C SER A 27 0.23 5.51 14.77
N PRO A 28 -0.81 5.44 15.62
CA PRO A 28 -2.17 5.10 15.23
C PRO A 28 -2.67 5.78 13.96
N CYS A 29 -2.45 7.09 13.84
CA CYS A 29 -2.84 7.88 12.67
C CYS A 29 -1.75 7.98 11.60
N SER A 30 -0.63 7.28 11.77
CA SER A 30 0.56 7.29 10.91
C SER A 30 1.15 8.67 10.62
N SER A 31 0.84 9.68 11.45
CA SER A 31 1.40 11.03 11.34
C SER A 31 2.87 11.10 11.75
N THR A 32 3.32 10.14 12.56
CA THR A 32 4.70 10.02 13.03
C THR A 32 5.19 8.59 12.90
N TYR A 33 6.49 8.43 12.72
CA TYR A 33 7.17 7.15 12.77
C TYR A 33 8.35 7.18 13.74
N LEU A 34 8.66 6.02 14.31
CA LEU A 34 9.89 5.73 15.04
C LEU A 34 10.68 4.70 14.23
N PHE A 35 11.87 5.06 13.79
CA PHE A 35 12.79 4.18 13.10
C PHE A 35 13.93 3.79 14.02
N THR A 36 14.14 2.50 14.23
CA THR A 36 15.20 1.97 15.11
C THR A 36 16.19 1.14 14.30
N ARG A 37 17.48 1.47 14.43
CA ARG A 37 18.59 0.74 13.82
C ARG A 37 19.31 -0.05 14.90
N PRO A 38 19.62 -1.33 14.67
CA PRO A 38 20.56 -2.02 15.54
C PRO A 38 21.92 -1.31 15.47
N SER A 39 22.57 -1.10 16.62
CA SER A 39 23.99 -0.72 16.74
C SER A 39 24.45 0.66 16.21
N CYS A 40 23.58 1.66 16.07
CA CYS A 40 23.97 3.03 15.68
C CYS A 40 23.52 4.07 16.72
N HIS A 41 24.17 5.25 16.80
CA HIS A 41 23.74 6.36 17.68
C HIS A 41 23.35 7.60 16.84
N PRO A 42 22.18 8.21 17.06
CA PRO A 42 21.09 7.73 17.91
C PRO A 42 20.48 6.43 17.36
N ALA A 43 20.18 5.50 18.27
CA ALA A 43 19.66 4.17 17.92
C ALA A 43 18.26 4.24 17.32
N SER A 44 17.53 5.29 17.67
CA SER A 44 16.17 5.54 17.22
C SER A 44 15.98 6.99 16.78
N VAL A 45 15.24 7.18 15.69
CA VAL A 45 14.86 8.48 15.16
C VAL A 45 13.34 8.53 15.10
N GLN A 46 12.74 9.53 15.76
CA GLN A 46 11.30 9.78 15.67
C GLN A 46 11.06 11.04 14.85
N GLN A 47 10.22 10.95 13.83
CA GLN A 47 9.92 12.06 12.92
C GLN A 47 8.47 12.02 12.46
N TYR A 48 7.97 13.16 11.98
CA TYR A 48 6.69 13.18 11.26
C TYR A 48 6.84 12.44 9.93
N THR A 49 5.87 11.61 9.60
CA THR A 49 5.86 10.79 8.39
C THR A 49 5.94 11.64 7.12
N ARG A 50 5.31 12.84 7.12
CA ARG A 50 5.40 13.80 6.01
C ARG A 50 6.80 14.33 5.72
N PHE A 51 7.71 14.28 6.71
CA PHE A 51 9.09 14.75 6.59
C PHE A 51 10.09 13.60 6.50
N ALA A 52 9.64 12.39 6.12
CA ALA A 52 10.52 11.25 5.94
C ALA A 52 11.62 11.57 4.92
N VAL A 53 12.86 11.63 5.40
CA VAL A 53 14.06 11.90 4.61
C VAL A 53 14.40 10.73 3.69
N SER A 54 15.18 10.98 2.63
CA SER A 54 15.49 10.00 1.57
C SER A 54 16.01 8.65 2.09
N GLU A 55 16.78 8.63 3.18
CA GLU A 55 17.30 7.40 3.82
C GLU A 55 16.19 6.44 4.27
N PHE A 56 15.13 6.95 4.90
CA PHE A 56 14.06 6.14 5.49
C PHE A 56 12.77 6.16 4.67
N ARG A 57 12.66 7.06 3.69
CA ARG A 57 11.45 7.29 2.90
C ARG A 57 10.88 6.01 2.31
N LYS A 58 11.70 5.15 1.71
CA LYS A 58 11.23 3.88 1.10
C LYS A 58 10.60 2.95 2.14
N SER A 59 11.24 2.81 3.30
CA SER A 59 10.74 2.01 4.42
C SER A 59 9.44 2.57 4.99
N VAL A 60 9.36 3.89 5.15
CA VAL A 60 8.16 4.60 5.62
C VAL A 60 7.01 4.42 4.63
N VAL A 61 7.25 4.63 3.33
CA VAL A 61 6.24 4.45 2.28
C VAL A 61 5.74 3.00 2.25
N ALA A 62 6.64 2.01 2.34
CA ALA A 62 6.25 0.60 2.39
C ALA A 62 5.38 0.29 3.61
N ALA A 63 5.76 0.78 4.79
CA ALA A 63 5.02 0.57 6.03
C ALA A 63 3.64 1.22 6.00
N VAL A 64 3.55 2.48 5.57
CA VAL A 64 2.27 3.20 5.40
C VAL A 64 1.38 2.51 4.38
N THR A 65 1.96 2.08 3.24
CA THR A 65 1.21 1.36 2.19
C THR A 65 0.63 0.05 2.74
N PHE A 66 1.41 -0.70 3.51
CA PHE A 66 0.94 -1.95 4.12
C PHE A 66 -0.16 -1.67 5.16
N ARG A 67 0.05 -0.75 6.11
CA ARG A 67 -0.97 -0.38 7.12
C ARG A 67 -2.29 0.03 6.45
N ASN A 68 -2.22 0.87 5.42
CA ASN A 68 -3.40 1.38 4.73
C ASN A 68 -4.24 0.29 4.04
N GLN A 69 -3.72 -0.92 3.84
CA GLN A 69 -4.51 -2.04 3.32
C GLN A 69 -5.50 -2.61 4.35
N PHE A 70 -5.23 -2.40 5.64
CA PHE A 70 -5.96 -3.03 6.74
C PHE A 70 -6.60 -2.02 7.71
N ALA A 71 -6.14 -0.76 7.69
CA ALA A 71 -6.66 0.27 8.57
C ALA A 71 -8.03 0.78 8.13
N GLU A 72 -8.91 1.03 9.10
CA GLU A 72 -10.22 1.65 8.87
C GLU A 72 -10.07 3.05 8.25
N ARG A 73 -9.04 3.79 8.68
CA ARG A 73 -8.74 5.14 8.20
C ARG A 73 -7.32 5.19 7.62
N PRO A 74 -7.17 5.19 6.28
CA PRO A 74 -5.85 5.23 5.65
C PRO A 74 -5.18 6.59 5.86
N TYR A 75 -3.87 6.58 6.10
CA TYR A 75 -3.10 7.81 6.15
C TYR A 75 -2.68 8.23 4.74
N VAL A 76 -3.10 9.42 4.34
CA VAL A 76 -2.86 9.97 3.01
C VAL A 76 -2.04 11.24 3.14
N CYS A 77 -0.82 11.23 2.60
CA CYS A 77 0.13 12.34 2.70
C CYS A 77 0.74 12.60 1.33
N LYS A 78 0.49 13.78 0.78
CA LYS A 78 0.93 14.17 -0.58
C LYS A 78 2.44 14.06 -0.73
N GLU A 79 3.19 14.38 0.32
CA GLU A 79 4.64 14.32 0.34
C GLU A 79 5.19 12.89 0.26
N LEU A 80 4.38 11.86 0.52
CA LEU A 80 4.77 10.44 0.46
C LEU A 80 4.19 9.71 -0.76
N LEU A 81 3.14 10.24 -1.37
CA LEU A 81 2.56 9.70 -2.59
C LEU A 81 3.51 10.00 -3.75
N ASP A 82 3.74 9.02 -4.62
CA ASP A 82 4.30 9.31 -5.94
C ASP A 82 3.24 10.10 -6.73
N ASP A 83 3.67 11.10 -7.51
CA ASP A 83 2.74 11.94 -8.32
C ASP A 83 1.87 11.10 -9.28
N ALA A 84 2.30 9.89 -9.65
CA ALA A 84 1.49 8.97 -10.44
C ALA A 84 0.27 8.41 -9.69
N LYS A 85 0.25 8.46 -8.35
CA LYS A 85 -0.85 8.01 -7.49
C LYS A 85 -1.78 9.15 -7.06
N SER A 86 -1.43 10.41 -7.33
CA SER A 86 -2.19 11.59 -6.88
C SER A 86 -3.36 11.97 -7.78
N LEU A 87 -3.52 11.30 -8.94
CA LEU A 87 -4.50 11.62 -9.98
C LEU A 87 -5.74 10.70 -10.01
N VAL A 88 -6.02 9.99 -8.92
CA VAL A 88 -7.24 9.20 -8.85
C VAL A 88 -8.39 10.13 -8.48
N ASN A 89 -9.23 10.49 -9.47
CA ASN A 89 -10.55 11.02 -9.19
C ASN A 89 -11.32 9.93 -8.43
N TYR A 90 -11.45 10.13 -7.13
CA TYR A 90 -12.13 9.20 -6.23
C TYR A 90 -13.63 9.33 -6.42
N ASP A 91 -14.18 8.47 -7.28
CA ASP A 91 -15.60 8.26 -7.40
C ASP A 91 -15.93 6.93 -6.70
N ASP A 92 -16.92 6.95 -5.80
CA ASP A 92 -17.27 5.79 -4.98
C ASP A 92 -17.63 4.61 -5.91
N ALA A 93 -16.85 3.54 -5.82
CA ALA A 93 -17.06 2.32 -6.57
C ALA A 93 -17.96 1.37 -5.78
N SER A 94 -19.14 1.84 -5.37
CA SER A 94 -20.13 1.01 -4.67
C SER A 94 -20.59 -0.19 -5.52
N THR A 95 -20.52 -0.04 -6.85
CA THR A 95 -20.71 -1.10 -7.83
C THR A 95 -19.73 -0.96 -8.99
N CYS A 96 -19.29 -2.09 -9.56
CA CYS A 96 -18.49 -2.10 -10.78
C CYS A 96 -19.09 -3.04 -11.83
N ALA A 97 -19.13 -2.59 -13.08
CA ALA A 97 -19.55 -3.42 -14.21
C ALA A 97 -18.34 -4.19 -14.76
N TRP A 98 -18.41 -5.51 -14.82
CA TRP A 98 -17.34 -6.36 -15.35
C TRP A 98 -17.65 -6.82 -16.78
N PRO A 99 -16.63 -6.99 -17.64
CA PRO A 99 -16.83 -7.53 -18.97
C PRO A 99 -17.34 -8.98 -18.90
N VAL A 100 -18.46 -9.25 -19.58
CA VAL A 100 -19.08 -10.59 -19.65
C VAL A 100 -18.40 -11.46 -20.71
N THR A 101 -17.74 -10.83 -21.67
CA THR A 101 -16.96 -11.45 -22.74
C THR A 101 -15.51 -10.95 -22.69
N ILE A 102 -14.59 -11.64 -23.37
CA ILE A 102 -13.19 -11.21 -23.43
C ILE A 102 -13.11 -9.98 -24.35
N ILE A 103 -12.90 -8.80 -23.75
CA ILE A 103 -12.68 -7.54 -24.47
C ILE A 103 -11.17 -7.21 -24.40
N PRO A 104 -10.46 -7.10 -25.53
CA PRO A 104 -9.00 -6.91 -25.57
C PRO A 104 -8.46 -5.74 -24.73
N ASP A 105 -9.25 -4.67 -24.57
CA ASP A 105 -8.85 -3.48 -23.81
C ASP A 105 -9.06 -3.60 -22.30
N PHE A 106 -9.86 -4.58 -21.87
CA PHE A 106 -10.20 -4.80 -20.46
C PHE A 106 -9.59 -6.08 -19.91
N VAL A 107 -9.01 -6.93 -20.75
CA VAL A 107 -8.35 -8.17 -20.33
C VAL A 107 -6.94 -8.20 -20.93
N ALA A 108 -5.94 -8.05 -20.07
CA ALA A 108 -4.54 -8.07 -20.46
C ALA A 108 -3.81 -9.26 -19.82
N LYS A 109 -3.00 -9.96 -20.60
CA LYS A 109 -2.06 -10.96 -20.08
C LYS A 109 -0.71 -10.28 -19.88
N GLU A 110 -0.22 -10.33 -18.65
CA GLU A 110 1.06 -9.75 -18.27
C GLU A 110 2.21 -10.69 -18.65
N ILE A 111 3.42 -10.11 -18.79
CA ILE A 111 4.64 -10.85 -19.17
C ILE A 111 4.95 -11.98 -18.17
N ASN A 112 4.65 -11.77 -16.89
CA ASN A 112 4.84 -12.76 -15.82
C ASN A 112 3.79 -13.89 -15.82
N GLY A 113 2.86 -13.91 -16.78
CA GLY A 113 1.80 -14.92 -16.89
C GLY A 113 0.53 -14.63 -16.08
N SER A 114 0.52 -13.56 -15.27
CA SER A 114 -0.70 -13.07 -14.62
C SER A 114 -1.69 -12.51 -15.63
N VAL A 115 -2.97 -12.48 -15.25
CA VAL A 115 -4.04 -11.91 -16.08
C VAL A 115 -4.71 -10.79 -15.32
N LYS A 116 -4.71 -9.60 -15.90
CA LYS A 116 -5.36 -8.42 -15.36
C LYS A 116 -6.68 -8.20 -16.11
N VAL A 117 -7.75 -8.04 -15.35
CA VAL A 117 -9.08 -7.68 -15.85
C VAL A 117 -9.47 -6.35 -15.25
N HIS A 118 -9.90 -5.40 -16.07
CA HIS A 118 -10.45 -4.11 -15.62
C HIS A 118 -11.97 -4.14 -15.69
N SER A 119 -12.63 -3.46 -14.75
CA SER A 119 -14.05 -3.13 -14.88
C SER A 119 -14.26 -2.17 -16.05
N LEU A 120 -15.46 -2.20 -16.63
CA LEU A 120 -15.85 -1.39 -17.79
C LEU A 120 -15.78 0.11 -17.49
N ASP A 121 -16.08 0.48 -16.25
CA ASP A 121 -15.99 1.85 -15.70
C ASP A 121 -14.58 2.23 -15.23
N ARG A 122 -13.62 1.30 -15.32
CA ARG A 122 -12.23 1.44 -14.83
C ARG A 122 -12.09 1.79 -13.34
N LYS A 123 -13.12 1.55 -12.54
CA LYS A 123 -13.12 1.73 -11.08
C LYS A 123 -12.50 0.56 -10.31
N ALA A 124 -12.38 -0.61 -10.93
CA ALA A 124 -11.79 -1.79 -10.31
C ALA A 124 -10.93 -2.58 -11.29
N GLN A 125 -10.02 -3.37 -10.73
CA GLN A 125 -9.19 -4.33 -11.43
C GLN A 125 -9.08 -5.63 -10.63
N LEU A 126 -9.04 -6.74 -11.34
CA LEU A 126 -8.75 -8.06 -10.83
C LEU A 126 -7.45 -8.55 -11.44
N LEU A 127 -6.52 -9.00 -10.60
CA LEU A 127 -5.25 -9.59 -11.03
C LEU A 127 -5.23 -11.06 -10.62
N LEU A 128 -5.37 -11.96 -11.59
CA LEU A 128 -5.21 -13.40 -11.39
C LEU A 128 -3.71 -13.74 -11.41
N ALA A 129 -3.22 -14.35 -10.34
CA ALA A 129 -1.83 -14.72 -10.21
C ALA A 129 -1.39 -15.72 -11.29
N PRO A 130 -0.09 -15.80 -11.64
CA PRO A 130 0.40 -16.67 -12.71
C PRO A 130 0.02 -18.15 -12.53
N HIS A 131 -0.06 -18.62 -11.28
CA HIS A 131 -0.41 -19.99 -10.92
C HIS A 131 -1.93 -20.28 -10.96
N ARG A 132 -2.78 -19.29 -11.29
CA ARG A 132 -4.24 -19.44 -11.47
C ARG A 132 -5.04 -19.89 -10.25
N GLN A 133 -4.45 -19.90 -9.05
CA GLN A 133 -5.14 -20.35 -7.83
C GLN A 133 -5.47 -19.21 -6.86
N SER A 134 -4.99 -17.99 -7.12
CA SER A 134 -5.33 -16.81 -6.32
C SER A 134 -5.49 -15.60 -7.21
N PHE A 135 -6.29 -14.64 -6.76
CA PHE A 135 -6.43 -13.35 -7.39
C PHE A 135 -6.47 -12.24 -6.34
N THR A 136 -6.09 -11.04 -6.75
CA THR A 136 -6.23 -9.82 -5.96
C THR A 136 -7.20 -8.89 -6.66
N VAL A 137 -8.09 -8.24 -5.91
CA VAL A 137 -8.96 -7.18 -6.42
C VAL A 137 -8.45 -5.85 -5.86
N GLY A 138 -8.29 -4.86 -6.74
CA GLY A 138 -8.06 -3.47 -6.35
C GLY A 138 -9.17 -2.59 -6.93
N PHE A 139 -9.69 -1.67 -6.14
CA PHE A 139 -10.79 -0.79 -6.54
C PHE A 139 -10.60 0.62 -5.96
N LEU A 140 -11.30 1.60 -6.54
CA LEU A 140 -11.31 2.96 -6.03
C LEU A 140 -12.20 3.00 -4.78
N ALA A 141 -11.59 3.31 -3.62
CA ALA A 141 -12.30 3.46 -2.36
C ALA A 141 -12.38 4.94 -1.96
N GLN A 142 -13.56 5.39 -1.53
CA GLN A 142 -13.69 6.71 -0.92
C GLN A 142 -12.86 6.77 0.37
N ILE A 143 -12.08 7.83 0.54
CA ILE A 143 -11.44 8.13 1.82
C ILE A 143 -12.47 8.93 2.63
N SER A 144 -13.10 8.29 3.61
CA SER A 144 -14.05 8.94 4.55
C SER A 144 -13.33 9.76 5.62
#